data_AF-A0A842S8D8-F1
#
_entry.id   AF-A0A842S8D8-F1
#
_cell.length_a   1.000
_cell.length_b   1.000
_cell.length_c   1.000
_cell.angle_alpha   90.00
_cell.angle_beta   90.00
_cell.angle_gamma   90.00
#
_symmetry.space_group_name_H-M   'P 1'
#
loop_
_entity.id
_entity.type
_entity.pdbx_description
1 polymer ?
#
loop_
_entity_poly.entity_id
_entity_poly.type
_entity_poly.pdbx_seq_one_letter_code
_entity_poly.pdbx_strand_id
1 'polypeptide(L)' 'MKEEKKLRKKKSALKKKILTLEWDKKQHQINYSKKEKLKNYKKELKEIEEKLK' A
#
# COMPACT_ATOMS: atom_id res chain seq x y z
N MET A 1 0.74 -22.65 -5.09
CA MET A 1 0.39 -22.21 -3.71
C MET A 1 1.38 -21.26 -3.01
N LYS A 2 2.72 -21.35 -3.19
CA LYS A 2 3.68 -20.45 -2.52
C LYS A 2 3.58 -18.97 -2.97
N GLU A 3 3.22 -18.73 -4.23
CA GLU A 3 3.15 -17.40 -4.83
C GLU A 3 1.97 -16.56 -4.33
N GLU A 4 0.79 -17.18 -4.22
CA GLU A 4 -0.39 -16.54 -3.67
C GLU A 4 -0.19 -16.15 -2.19
N LYS A 5 0.50 -17.00 -1.40
CA LYS A 5 0.88 -16.68 -0.01
C LYS A 5 1.84 -15.49 0.06
N LYS A 6 2.76 -15.35 -0.90
CA LYS A 6 3.66 -14.18 -1.01
C LYS A 6 2.87 -12.92 -1.38
N LEU A 7 1.94 -13.00 -2.33
CA LEU A 7 1.07 -11.89 -2.73
C LEU A 7 0.18 -11.42 -1.59
N ARG A 8 -0.45 -12.35 -0.83
CA ARG A 8 -1.23 -12.01 0.37
C ARG A 8 -0.39 -11.33 1.46
N LYS A 9 0.85 -11.78 1.68
CA LYS A 9 1.79 -11.11 2.61
C LYS A 9 2.14 -9.70 2.13
N LYS A 10 2.46 -9.53 0.85
CA LYS A 10 2.74 -8.22 0.24
C LYS A 10 1.53 -7.29 0.34
N LYS A 11 0.31 -7.78 0.08
CA LYS A 11 -0.95 -7.05 0.23
C LYS A 11 -1.12 -6.52 1.66
N SER A 12 -0.91 -7.37 2.66
CA SER A 12 -1.01 -6.98 4.08
C SER A 12 0.01 -5.90 4.45
N ALA A 13 1.27 -6.06 4.02
CA ALA A 13 2.32 -5.08 4.26
C ALA A 13 2.04 -3.73 3.58
N LEU A 14 1.56 -3.75 2.32
CA LEU A 14 1.15 -2.53 1.59
C LEU A 14 -0.01 -1.82 2.27
N LYS A 15 -1.05 -2.56 2.73
CA LYS A 15 -2.16 -1.96 3.48
C LYS A 15 -1.69 -1.26 4.75
N LYS A 16 -0.77 -1.86 5.53
CA LYS A 16 -0.19 -1.20 6.71
C LYS A 16 0.52 0.10 6.35
N LYS A 17 1.37 0.09 5.31
CA LYS A 17 2.08 1.28 4.84
C LYS A 17 1.13 2.39 4.37
N ILE A 18 0.08 2.02 3.64
CA ILE A 18 -0.96 2.96 3.20
C ILE A 18 -1.66 3.58 4.40
N LEU A 19 -2.10 2.77 5.38
CA LEU A 19 -2.75 3.26 6.59
C LEU A 19 -1.87 4.24 7.38
N THR A 20 -0.58 3.94 7.55
CA THR A 20 0.36 4.86 8.21
C THR A 20 0.48 6.18 7.46
N LEU A 21 0.60 6.14 6.13
CA LEU A 21 0.69 7.36 5.32
C LEU A 21 -0.64 8.13 5.25
N GLU A 22 -1.79 7.46 5.30
CA GLU A 22 -3.10 8.13 5.40
C GLU A 22 -3.30 8.77 6.76
N TRP A 23 -2.79 8.15 7.83
CA TRP A 23 -2.74 8.76 9.14
C TRP A 23 -1.84 10.00 9.16
N ASP A 24 -0.61 9.90 8.64
CA ASP A 24 0.31 11.04 8.50
C ASP A 24 -0.33 12.17 7.67
N LYS A 25 -1.07 11.82 6.60
CA LYS A 25 -1.82 12.79 5.78
C LYS A 25 -2.91 13.49 6.58
N LYS A 26 -3.67 12.75 7.39
CA LYS A 26 -4.73 13.29 8.25
C LYS A 26 -4.17 14.22 9.34
N GLN A 27 -2.98 13.92 9.86
CA GLN A 27 -2.28 14.76 10.83
C GLN A 27 -1.55 15.96 10.20
N HIS A 28 -1.70 16.19 8.88
CA HIS A 28 -0.94 17.20 8.12
C HIS A 28 0.59 17.05 8.20
N GLN A 29 1.10 15.89 8.63
CA GLN A 29 2.53 15.58 8.73
C GLN A 29 3.10 14.92 7.46
N ILE A 30 2.42 15.09 6.33
CA ILE A 30 2.79 14.42 5.07
C ILE A 30 3.51 15.36 4.10
N ASN A 31 4.77 15.03 3.82
CA ASN A 31 5.60 15.74 2.86
C ASN A 31 5.25 15.29 1.42
N TYR A 32 5.67 16.06 0.41
CA TYR A 32 5.42 15.76 -1.01
C TYR A 32 5.83 14.33 -1.40
N SER A 33 7.05 13.89 -1.02
CA SER A 33 7.51 12.52 -1.29
C SER A 33 6.67 11.43 -0.62
N LYS A 34 6.08 11.71 0.56
CA LYS A 34 5.19 10.76 1.23
C LYS A 34 3.82 10.67 0.54
N LYS A 35 3.32 11.79 -0.03
CA LYS A 35 2.09 11.79 -0.86
C LYS A 35 2.28 10.97 -2.14
N GLU A 36 3.43 11.11 -2.80
CA GLU A 36 3.74 10.33 -4.00
C GLU A 36 3.88 8.84 -3.68
N LYS A 37 4.58 8.49 -2.59
CA LYS A 37 4.64 7.11 -2.07
C LYS A 37 3.26 6.53 -1.77
N LEU A 38 2.36 7.31 -1.16
CA LEU A 38 0.98 6.87 -0.90
C LEU A 38 0.24 6.53 -2.21
N LYS A 39 0.40 7.36 -3.24
CA LYS A 39 -0.21 7.11 -4.56
C LYS A 39 0.36 5.84 -5.20
N ASN A 40 1.67 5.63 -5.14
CA ASN A 40 2.33 4.44 -5.67
C ASN A 40 1.90 3.17 -4.92
N TYR A 41 1.85 3.20 -3.59
CA TYR A 41 1.39 2.06 -2.81
C TYR A 41 -0.07 1.70 -3.08
N LYS A 42 -0.95 2.69 -3.30
CA LYS A 42 -2.34 2.43 -3.71
C LYS A 42 -2.41 1.76 -5.08
N LYS A 43 -1.55 2.18 -6.03
CA LYS A 43 -1.45 1.55 -7.36
C LYS A 43 -0.95 0.11 -7.26
N GLU A 44 0.14 -0.13 -6.53
CA GLU A 44 0.68 -1.48 -6.29
C GLU A 44 -0.34 -2.39 -5.59
N LEU A 45 -1.10 -1.85 -4.62
CA LEU A 45 -2.14 -2.63 -3.95
C LEU A 45 -3.20 -3.09 -4.95
N LYS A 46 -3.64 -2.20 -5.85
CA LYS A 46 -4.65 -2.53 -6.87
C LYS A 46 -4.14 -3.60 -7.84
N GLU A 47 -2.89 -3.50 -8.29
CA GLU A 47 -2.27 -4.52 -9.14
C GLU A 47 -2.17 -5.88 -8.45
N ILE A 48 -1.85 -5.91 -7.15
CA ILE A 48 -1.82 -7.15 -6.37
C ILE A 48 -3.23 -7.71 -6.18
N GLU A 49 -4.24 -6.86 -6.02
CA GLU A 49 -5.64 -7.29 -5.93
C GLU A 49 -6.16 -7.87 -7.24
N GLU A 50 -5.78 -7.30 -8.39
CA GLU A 50 -6.10 -7.88 -9.70
C GLU A 50 -5.38 -9.21 -9.94
N LYS A 51 -4.13 -9.37 -9.50
CA LYS A 51 -3.39 -10.65 -9.61
C LYS A 51 -3.89 -11.75 -8.66
N LEU A 52 -4.65 -11.38 -7.63
CA LEU A 52 -5.23 -12.31 -6.65
C LEU A 52 -6.71 -12.62 -6.94
N LYS A 53 -7.31 -11.96 -7.94
CA LYS A 53 -8.67 -12.19 -8.40
C LYS A 53 -8.71 -13.33 -9.40
#